data_AF-A0A927Y253-F1
#
_entry.id   AF-A0A927Y253-F1
#
_cell.length_a   1.000
_cell.length_b   1.000
_cell.length_c   1.000
_cell.angle_alpha   90.00
_cell.angle_beta   90.00
_cell.angle_gamma   90.00
#
_symmetry.space_group_name_H-M   'P 1'
#
loop_
_entity.id
_entity.type
_entity.pdbx_description
1 polymer ?
#
loop_
_entity_poly.entity_id
_entity_poly.type
_entity_poly.pdbx_seq_one_letter_code
_entity_poly.pdbx_strand_id
1 'polypeptide(L)'
;MISVLIIIGSIIMVGNIIAYIRFIRTSTDVMLSGKRGEPIWEKIGLALLVFFLLGYLGVAFWGKPDLLMAGILFFGAIFVSLALVLLYHLVDTLKDRSIEVTETLIGVIEARDSNLNGHSRNVQMLSMCLYKHLPAFMKEGISPVSFEYAALLHDVGKLGVPESILNKPGKLDDEEWDVMKQHPKIAMDLLRTLPSFDEIKEWILYHH
;
A
#
# COMPACT_ATOMS: atom_id res chain seq x y z
N MET A 1 36.20 11.19 21.54
CA MET A 1 34.76 11.46 21.76
C MET A 1 34.10 12.07 20.51
N ILE A 2 34.59 13.22 20.00
CA ILE A 2 34.02 13.90 18.82
C ILE A 2 33.98 13.00 17.58
N SER A 3 35.10 12.36 17.21
CA SER A 3 35.15 11.45 16.04
C SER A 3 34.22 10.24 16.18
N VAL A 4 33.99 9.78 17.41
CA VAL A 4 33.09 8.64 17.69
C VAL A 4 31.64 9.02 17.39
N LEU A 5 31.20 10.22 17.77
CA LEU A 5 29.84 10.70 17.48
C LEU A 5 29.56 10.76 15.97
N ILE A 6 30.55 11.21 15.18
CA ILE A 6 30.41 11.32 13.73
C ILE A 6 30.37 9.93 13.08
N ILE A 7 31.20 8.99 13.54
CA ILE A 7 31.18 7.61 13.05
C ILE A 7 29.83 6.97 13.35
N ILE A 8 29.32 7.09 14.57
CA ILE A 8 28.00 6.54 14.93
C ILE A 8 26.90 7.21 14.10
N GLY A 9 26.91 8.54 13.96
CA GLY A 9 25.96 9.25 13.11
C GLY A 9 25.98 8.78 11.65
N SER A 10 27.17 8.47 11.12
CA SER A 10 27.34 7.92 9.77
C SER A 10 26.69 6.54 9.63
N ILE A 11 26.88 5.67 10.63
CA ILE A 11 26.26 4.33 10.67
C ILE A 11 24.73 4.45 10.73
N ILE A 12 24.21 5.35 11.57
CA ILE A 12 22.77 5.63 11.65
C ILE A 12 22.25 6.12 10.30
N MET A 13 22.99 6.99 9.60
CA MET A 13 22.59 7.50 8.29
C MET A 13 22.53 6.40 7.22
N VAL A 14 23.47 5.44 7.23
CA VAL A 14 23.38 4.24 6.38
C VAL A 14 22.12 3.45 6.71
N GLY A 15 21.80 3.27 8.00
CA GLY A 15 20.55 2.66 8.44
C GLY A 15 19.31 3.40 7.91
N ASN A 16 19.32 4.73 7.93
CA ASN A 16 18.24 5.57 7.41
C ASN A 16 18.05 5.41 5.91
N ILE A 17 19.13 5.31 5.13
CA ILE A 17 19.05 5.05 3.69
C ILE A 17 18.38 3.69 3.43
N ILE A 18 18.81 2.64 4.14
CA ILE A 18 18.21 1.30 4.00
C ILE A 18 16.73 1.33 4.41
N ALA A 19 16.40 1.99 5.52
CA ALA A 19 15.03 2.13 6.01
C ALA A 19 14.16 2.90 5.01
N TYR A 20 14.68 3.98 4.42
CA TYR A 20 14.00 4.76 3.40
C TYR A 20 13.73 3.93 2.14
N ILE A 21 14.73 3.18 1.64
CA ILE A 21 14.55 2.29 0.48
C ILE A 21 13.48 1.24 0.75
N ARG A 22 13.47 0.64 1.95
CA ARG A 22 12.42 -0.32 2.35
C ARG A 22 11.05 0.34 2.45
N PHE A 23 10.98 1.53 3.02
CA PHE A 23 9.74 2.31 3.13
C PHE A 23 9.17 2.60 1.76
N ILE A 24 9.97 3.16 0.84
CA ILE A 24 9.57 3.39 -0.54
C ILE A 24 9.06 2.08 -1.16
N ARG A 25 9.85 1.02 -1.17
CA ARG A 25 9.43 -0.27 -1.76
C ARG A 25 8.12 -0.84 -1.19
N THR A 26 7.78 -0.54 0.06
CA THR A 26 6.58 -1.08 0.73
C THR A 26 5.39 -0.12 0.68
N SER A 27 5.64 1.18 0.45
CA SER A 27 4.63 2.24 0.55
C SER A 27 4.40 3.01 -0.75
N THR A 28 5.26 2.82 -1.77
CA THR A 28 5.10 3.38 -3.11
C THR A 28 3.71 3.07 -3.67
N ASP A 29 3.22 1.85 -3.43
CA ASP A 29 1.91 1.37 -3.85
C ASP A 29 0.73 2.20 -3.31
N VAL A 30 0.84 2.62 -2.04
CA VAL A 30 -0.15 3.48 -1.38
C VAL A 30 -0.04 4.92 -1.92
N MET A 31 1.19 5.39 -2.14
CA MET A 31 1.45 6.76 -2.58
C MET A 31 1.19 7.01 -4.06
N LEU A 32 1.23 5.97 -4.90
CA LEU A 32 1.10 6.07 -6.36
C LEU A 32 -0.26 5.67 -6.92
N SER A 33 -1.25 5.31 -6.09
CA SER A 33 -2.56 4.89 -6.57
C SER A 33 -3.12 5.85 -7.64
N GLY A 34 -3.10 5.42 -8.91
CA GLY A 34 -3.59 6.17 -10.07
C GLY A 34 -2.56 6.99 -10.89
N LYS A 35 -1.28 7.07 -10.54
CA LYS A 35 -0.25 7.77 -11.36
C LYS A 35 0.82 6.83 -11.87
N ARG A 36 0.76 6.49 -13.18
CA ARG A 36 1.86 5.85 -13.92
C ARG A 36 3.07 6.81 -14.00
N GLY A 37 3.94 6.74 -13.02
CA GLY A 37 5.24 7.41 -13.06
C GLY A 37 5.96 7.30 -11.72
N GLU A 38 7.25 6.97 -11.76
CA GLU A 38 8.10 6.99 -10.57
C GLU A 38 8.06 8.42 -9.97
N PRO A 39 7.62 8.58 -8.71
CA PRO A 39 7.47 9.90 -8.13
C PRO A 39 8.87 10.48 -7.94
N ILE A 40 9.10 11.64 -8.54
CA ILE A 40 10.41 12.32 -8.50
C ILE A 40 10.90 12.54 -7.06
N TRP A 41 9.96 12.63 -6.11
CA TRP A 41 10.18 12.77 -4.68
C TRP A 41 10.96 11.60 -4.06
N GLU A 42 10.79 10.36 -4.55
CA GLU A 42 11.54 9.19 -4.07
C GLU A 42 13.02 9.33 -4.38
N LYS A 43 13.33 9.73 -5.61
CA LYS A 43 14.70 9.97 -6.07
C LYS A 43 15.32 11.15 -5.34
N ILE A 44 14.56 12.23 -5.14
CA ILE A 44 15.02 13.40 -4.39
C ILE A 44 15.34 13.02 -2.93
N GLY A 45 14.45 12.28 -2.25
CA GLY A 45 14.68 11.86 -0.87
C GLY A 45 15.93 10.98 -0.73
N LEU A 46 16.10 10.00 -1.61
CA LEU A 46 17.29 9.15 -1.62
C LEU A 46 18.56 9.97 -1.91
N ALA A 47 18.52 10.86 -2.90
CA ALA A 47 19.65 11.72 -3.25
C ALA A 47 20.07 12.62 -2.07
N LEU A 48 19.11 13.19 -1.35
CA LEU A 48 19.37 14.00 -0.15
C LEU A 48 20.03 13.17 0.96
N LEU A 49 19.52 11.96 1.25
CA LEU A 49 20.11 11.09 2.27
C LEU A 49 21.54 10.66 1.92
N VAL A 50 21.79 10.34 0.64
CA VAL A 50 23.15 10.03 0.15
C VAL A 50 24.06 11.25 0.24
N PHE A 51 23.57 12.44 -0.12
CA PHE A 51 24.31 13.69 0.02
C PHE A 51 24.70 13.95 1.48
N PHE A 52 23.77 13.76 2.42
CA PHE A 52 24.07 13.87 3.85
C PHE A 52 25.11 12.84 4.29
N LEU A 53 25.00 11.57 3.86
CA LEU A 53 26.01 10.55 4.18
C LEU A 53 27.40 10.95 3.68
N LEU A 54 27.53 11.46 2.46
CA LEU A 54 28.80 11.96 1.92
C LEU A 54 29.36 13.11 2.76
N GLY A 55 28.50 14.01 3.23
CA GLY A 55 28.88 15.07 4.17
C GLY A 55 29.45 14.52 5.48
N TYR A 56 28.84 13.48 6.06
CA TYR A 56 29.34 12.85 7.29
C TYR A 56 30.70 12.21 7.07
N LEU A 57 30.87 11.48 5.96
CA LEU A 57 32.15 10.86 5.60
C LEU A 57 33.23 11.91 5.34
N GLY A 58 32.89 12.99 4.63
CA GLY A 58 33.80 14.11 4.40
C GLY A 58 34.33 14.71 5.70
N VAL A 59 33.44 14.98 6.66
CA VAL A 59 33.82 15.48 7.99
C VAL A 59 34.60 14.44 8.79
N ALA A 60 34.27 13.15 8.68
CA ALA A 60 34.95 12.07 9.40
C ALA A 60 36.42 11.88 8.96
N PHE A 61 36.70 11.98 7.66
CA PHE A 61 38.03 11.69 7.10
C PHE A 61 38.90 12.93 6.88
N TRP A 62 38.32 14.07 6.51
CA TRP A 62 39.07 15.30 6.18
C TRP A 62 38.76 16.48 7.11
N GLY A 63 37.72 16.37 7.93
CA GLY A 63 37.30 17.45 8.81
C GLY A 63 38.15 17.58 10.07
N LYS A 64 38.13 18.77 10.65
CA LYS A 64 38.52 19.03 12.05
C LYS A 64 37.27 19.41 12.84
N PRO A 65 36.36 18.46 13.11
CA PRO A 65 35.09 18.75 13.75
C PRO A 65 35.29 19.26 15.17
N ASP A 66 34.55 20.31 15.51
CA ASP A 66 34.32 20.69 16.89
C ASP A 66 33.15 19.89 17.49
N LEU A 67 32.92 20.07 18.80
CA LEU A 67 31.87 19.33 19.50
C LEU A 67 30.47 19.70 18.98
N LEU A 68 30.26 20.96 18.59
CA LEU A 68 28.98 21.45 18.09
C LEU A 68 28.63 20.82 16.75
N MET A 69 29.58 20.77 15.80
CA MET A 69 29.38 20.11 14.51
C MET A 69 29.15 18.61 14.68
N ALA A 70 29.93 17.93 15.52
CA ALA A 70 29.71 16.50 15.80
C ALA A 70 28.34 16.24 16.45
N GLY A 71 27.89 17.13 17.33
CA GLY A 71 26.56 17.06 17.94
C GLY A 71 25.44 17.23 16.91
N ILE A 72 25.51 18.27 16.06
CA ILE A 72 24.51 18.52 15.01
C ILE A 72 24.39 17.33 14.05
N LEU A 73 25.51 16.76 13.61
CA LEU A 73 25.50 15.58 12.76
C LEU A 73 24.89 14.38 13.49
N PHE A 74 25.36 14.08 14.70
CA PHE A 74 24.82 12.93 15.44
C PHE A 74 23.30 13.03 15.70
N PHE A 75 22.83 14.16 16.22
CA PHE A 75 21.40 14.37 16.47
C PHE A 75 20.59 14.52 15.19
N GLY A 76 21.18 15.05 14.12
CA GLY A 76 20.56 15.10 12.80
C GLY A 76 20.26 13.70 12.25
N ALA A 77 21.20 12.76 12.38
CA ALA A 77 20.99 11.38 11.98
C ALA A 77 19.85 10.72 12.78
N ILE A 78 19.81 10.94 14.09
CA ILE A 78 18.72 10.46 14.96
C ILE A 78 17.38 11.08 14.58
N PHE A 79 17.34 12.39 14.33
CA PHE A 79 16.13 13.08 13.92
C PHE A 79 15.56 12.49 12.63
N VAL A 80 16.42 12.24 11.63
CA VAL A 80 16.02 11.58 10.39
C VAL A 80 15.49 10.17 10.66
N SER A 81 16.15 9.39 11.53
CA SER A 81 15.66 8.06 11.91
C SER A 81 14.27 8.12 12.53
N LEU A 82 14.06 9.02 13.49
CA LEU A 82 12.79 9.20 14.18
C LEU A 82 11.69 9.63 13.20
N ALA A 83 12.00 10.58 12.32
CA ALA A 83 11.07 11.05 11.30
C ALA A 83 10.66 9.93 10.33
N LEU A 84 11.60 9.09 9.89
CA LEU A 84 11.31 7.93 9.04
C LEU A 84 10.42 6.90 9.75
N VAL A 85 10.71 6.59 11.02
CA VAL A 85 9.90 5.65 11.81
C VAL A 85 8.48 6.19 12.01
N LEU A 86 8.33 7.47 12.35
CA LEU A 86 7.02 8.10 12.51
C LEU A 86 6.23 8.11 11.19
N LEU A 87 6.91 8.43 10.08
CA LEU A 87 6.29 8.43 8.76
C LEU A 87 5.82 7.02 8.36
N TYR A 88 6.67 6.00 8.60
CA TYR A 88 6.33 4.61 8.36
C TYR A 88 5.06 4.22 9.13
N HIS A 89 5.03 4.46 10.44
CA HIS A 89 3.87 4.12 11.28
C HIS A 89 2.60 4.88 10.89
N LEU A 90 2.72 6.14 10.50
CA LEU A 90 1.57 6.93 10.05
C LEU A 90 0.97 6.34 8.78
N VAL A 91 1.80 6.04 7.77
CA VAL A 91 1.32 5.47 6.50
C VAL A 91 0.70 4.09 6.72
N ASP A 92 1.33 3.25 7.53
CA ASP A 92 0.84 1.91 7.85
C ASP A 92 -0.52 1.96 8.58
N THR A 93 -0.64 2.83 9.59
CA THR A 93 -1.90 3.04 10.33
C THR A 93 -3.01 3.56 9.43
N LEU A 94 -2.70 4.47 8.50
CA LEU A 94 -3.68 4.99 7.55
C LEU A 94 -4.16 3.91 6.58
N LYS A 95 -3.25 3.03 6.14
CA LYS A 95 -3.58 1.88 5.29
C LYS A 95 -4.53 0.93 6.02
N ASP A 96 -4.17 0.50 7.23
CA ASP A 96 -4.96 -0.47 7.99
C ASP A 96 -6.37 0.06 8.26
N ARG A 97 -6.50 1.32 8.71
CA ARG A 97 -7.81 1.94 8.93
C ARG A 97 -8.65 2.05 7.66
N SER A 98 -8.01 2.32 6.51
CA SER A 98 -8.74 2.40 5.25
C SER A 98 -9.28 1.03 4.83
N ILE A 99 -8.53 -0.04 5.08
CA ILE A 99 -8.99 -1.41 4.84
C ILE A 99 -10.13 -1.75 5.81
N GLU A 100 -10.00 -1.49 7.11
CA GLU A 100 -11.07 -1.77 8.10
C GLU A 100 -12.40 -1.08 7.76
N VAL A 101 -12.35 0.18 7.32
CA VAL A 101 -13.54 0.91 6.86
C VAL A 101 -14.14 0.24 5.62
N THR A 102 -13.30 -0.17 4.67
CA THR A 102 -13.74 -0.85 3.44
C THR A 102 -14.38 -2.21 3.77
N GLU A 103 -13.78 -2.99 4.66
CA GLU A 103 -14.34 -4.24 5.15
C GLU A 103 -15.70 -4.04 5.80
N THR A 104 -15.86 -2.99 6.60
CA THR A 104 -17.14 -2.65 7.23
C THR A 104 -18.21 -2.36 6.18
N LEU A 105 -17.87 -1.57 5.15
CA LEU A 105 -18.79 -1.26 4.05
C LEU A 105 -19.16 -2.50 3.23
N ILE A 106 -18.18 -3.36 2.95
CA ILE A 106 -18.43 -4.64 2.29
C ILE A 106 -19.30 -5.55 3.15
N GLY A 107 -19.08 -5.61 4.46
CA GLY A 107 -19.93 -6.35 5.38
C GLY A 107 -21.40 -5.88 5.35
N VAL A 108 -21.65 -4.58 5.18
CA VAL A 108 -23.00 -4.04 4.99
C VAL A 108 -23.63 -4.50 3.68
N ILE A 109 -22.84 -4.63 2.60
CA ILE A 109 -23.31 -5.13 1.31
C ILE A 109 -23.58 -6.63 1.39
N GLU A 110 -22.66 -7.39 1.98
CA GLU A 110 -22.80 -8.84 2.21
C GLU A 110 -24.00 -9.15 3.11
N ALA A 111 -24.34 -8.29 4.08
CA ALA A 111 -25.54 -8.48 4.90
C ALA A 111 -26.86 -8.49 4.08
N ARG A 112 -26.86 -7.99 2.84
CA ARG A 112 -27.98 -8.14 1.90
C ARG A 112 -27.97 -9.47 1.16
N ASP A 113 -26.82 -10.12 1.03
CA ASP A 113 -26.68 -11.44 0.40
C ASP A 113 -26.64 -12.52 1.48
N SER A 114 -27.74 -13.24 1.63
CA SER A 114 -27.87 -14.32 2.61
C SER A 114 -26.80 -15.42 2.49
N ASN A 115 -26.08 -15.49 1.37
CA ASN A 115 -25.03 -16.49 1.12
C ASN A 115 -23.63 -16.01 1.49
N LEU A 116 -23.44 -14.72 1.79
CA LEU A 116 -22.14 -14.11 2.05
C LEU A 116 -22.05 -13.62 3.49
N ASN A 117 -21.10 -14.17 4.26
CA ASN A 117 -20.78 -13.65 5.58
C ASN A 117 -19.27 -13.68 5.79
N GLY A 118 -18.63 -12.51 5.66
CA GLY A 118 -17.18 -12.39 5.68
C GLY A 118 -16.52 -13.06 4.46
N HIS A 119 -17.27 -13.26 3.37
CA HIS A 119 -16.79 -13.97 2.19
C HIS A 119 -15.63 -13.21 1.55
N SER A 120 -15.83 -11.91 1.30
CA SER A 120 -14.84 -11.06 0.67
C SER A 120 -13.59 -10.94 1.53
N ARG A 121 -13.71 -10.93 2.86
CA ARG A 121 -12.56 -10.99 3.77
C ARG A 121 -11.81 -12.31 3.67
N ASN A 122 -12.51 -13.44 3.62
CA ASN A 122 -11.88 -14.74 3.44
C ASN A 122 -11.13 -14.83 2.09
N VAL A 123 -11.76 -14.38 1.00
CA VAL A 123 -11.14 -14.32 -0.34
C VAL A 123 -9.92 -13.40 -0.32
N GLN A 124 -10.01 -12.23 0.30
CA GLN A 124 -8.90 -11.31 0.47
C GLN A 124 -7.74 -11.95 1.24
N MET A 125 -8.00 -12.60 2.38
CA MET A 125 -6.97 -13.28 3.16
C MET A 125 -6.26 -14.38 2.37
N LEU A 126 -7.02 -15.21 1.64
CA LEU A 126 -6.46 -16.27 0.79
C LEU A 126 -5.65 -15.69 -0.38
N SER A 127 -6.17 -14.63 -1.02
CA SER A 127 -5.50 -13.93 -2.11
C SER A 127 -4.17 -13.34 -1.66
N MET A 128 -4.14 -12.66 -0.51
CA MET A 128 -2.90 -12.11 0.04
C MET A 128 -1.92 -13.20 0.52
N CYS A 129 -2.42 -14.34 0.98
CA CYS A 129 -1.58 -15.49 1.28
C CYS A 129 -0.90 -16.02 0.01
N LEU A 130 -1.67 -16.19 -1.08
CA LEU A 130 -1.13 -16.57 -2.39
C LEU A 130 -0.09 -15.55 -2.86
N TYR A 131 -0.44 -14.27 -2.86
CA TYR A 131 0.44 -13.17 -3.28
C TYR A 131 1.78 -13.20 -2.55
N LYS A 132 1.79 -13.40 -1.23
CA LYS A 132 3.03 -13.48 -0.43
C LYS A 132 3.96 -14.62 -0.90
N HIS A 133 3.40 -15.74 -1.33
CA HIS A 133 4.15 -16.91 -1.79
C HIS A 133 4.50 -16.89 -3.28
N LEU A 134 3.96 -15.95 -4.07
CA LEU A 134 4.33 -15.82 -5.47
C LEU A 134 5.80 -15.37 -5.61
N PRO A 135 6.56 -15.96 -6.54
CA PRO A 135 7.84 -15.47 -7.01
C PRO A 135 7.84 -13.97 -7.35
N ALA A 136 8.99 -13.30 -7.15
CA ALA A 136 9.12 -11.86 -7.34
C ALA A 136 8.73 -11.39 -8.76
N PHE A 137 9.07 -12.17 -9.80
CA PHE A 137 8.75 -11.83 -11.19
C PHE A 137 7.24 -11.83 -11.50
N MET A 138 6.43 -12.59 -10.75
CA MET A 138 4.96 -12.59 -10.93
C MET A 138 4.28 -11.44 -10.18
N LYS A 139 5.00 -10.78 -9.28
CA LYS A 139 4.52 -9.63 -8.52
C LYS A 139 4.97 -8.31 -9.14
N GLU A 140 5.77 -8.38 -10.20
CA GLU A 140 6.30 -7.20 -10.87
C GLU A 140 5.15 -6.40 -11.49
N GLY A 141 5.04 -5.13 -11.11
CA GLY A 141 3.97 -4.25 -11.57
C GLY A 141 2.61 -4.49 -10.91
N ILE A 142 2.50 -5.38 -9.91
CA ILE A 142 1.28 -5.59 -9.13
C ILE A 142 1.48 -4.99 -7.75
N SER A 143 0.67 -3.98 -7.43
CA SER A 143 0.63 -3.42 -6.08
C SER A 143 -0.03 -4.41 -5.11
N PRO A 144 0.62 -4.82 -4.00
CA PRO A 144 0.00 -5.62 -2.95
C PRO A 144 -1.27 -4.98 -2.37
N VAL A 145 -1.30 -3.65 -2.28
CA VAL A 145 -2.45 -2.91 -1.75
C VAL A 145 -3.61 -2.93 -2.75
N SER A 146 -3.31 -2.70 -4.03
CA SER A 146 -4.29 -2.83 -5.10
C SER A 146 -4.86 -4.25 -5.14
N PHE A 147 -4.01 -5.26 -5.01
CA PHE A 147 -4.43 -6.66 -5.04
C PHE A 147 -5.33 -7.01 -3.84
N GLU A 148 -4.99 -6.49 -2.65
CA GLU A 148 -5.78 -6.59 -1.44
C GLU A 148 -7.17 -5.95 -1.60
N TYR A 149 -7.25 -4.73 -2.15
CA TYR A 149 -8.54 -4.07 -2.43
C TYR A 149 -9.34 -4.77 -3.53
N ALA A 150 -8.71 -5.25 -4.59
CA ALA A 150 -9.38 -5.97 -5.66
C ALA A 150 -10.08 -7.23 -5.15
N ALA A 151 -9.38 -8.00 -4.31
CA ALA A 151 -9.95 -9.20 -3.69
C ALA A 151 -11.10 -8.86 -2.72
N LEU A 152 -11.00 -7.74 -1.99
CA LEU A 152 -12.07 -7.30 -1.08
C LEU A 152 -13.29 -6.73 -1.80
N LEU A 153 -13.09 -6.07 -2.95
CA LEU A 153 -14.12 -5.33 -3.68
C LEU A 153 -14.68 -6.08 -4.90
N HIS A 154 -14.20 -7.28 -5.23
CA HIS A 154 -14.58 -8.00 -6.46
C HIS A 154 -16.10 -8.13 -6.65
N ASP A 155 -16.82 -8.35 -5.56
CA ASP A 155 -18.26 -8.57 -5.53
C ASP A 155 -19.08 -7.31 -5.14
N VAL A 156 -18.46 -6.14 -4.97
CA VAL A 156 -19.14 -4.91 -4.51
C VAL A 156 -20.32 -4.52 -5.42
N GLY A 157 -20.26 -4.88 -6.70
CA GLY A 157 -21.32 -4.60 -7.67
C GLY A 157 -22.60 -5.40 -7.46
N LYS A 158 -22.60 -6.43 -6.59
CA LYS A 158 -23.82 -7.13 -6.18
C LYS A 158 -24.83 -6.18 -5.51
N LEU A 159 -24.37 -5.02 -5.02
CA LEU A 159 -25.24 -3.93 -4.56
C LEU A 159 -26.31 -3.54 -5.60
N GLY A 160 -25.95 -3.58 -6.90
CA GLY A 160 -26.85 -3.24 -8.01
C GLY A 160 -27.71 -4.40 -8.52
N VAL A 161 -27.57 -5.61 -7.96
CA VAL A 161 -28.41 -6.76 -8.32
C VAL A 161 -29.72 -6.73 -7.51
N PRO A 162 -30.89 -6.89 -8.15
CA PRO A 162 -32.18 -6.94 -7.45
C PRO A 162 -32.21 -8.05 -6.39
N GLU A 163 -32.83 -7.78 -5.24
CA GLU A 163 -32.88 -8.72 -4.12
C GLU A 163 -33.62 -10.02 -4.46
N SER A 164 -34.64 -9.93 -5.33
CA SER A 164 -35.38 -11.10 -5.85
C SER A 164 -34.52 -12.05 -6.67
N ILE A 165 -33.41 -11.57 -7.24
CA ILE A 165 -32.44 -12.36 -8.01
C ILE A 165 -31.29 -12.78 -7.08
N LEU A 166 -30.75 -11.85 -6.31
CA LEU A 166 -29.62 -12.09 -5.41
C LEU A 166 -29.91 -13.20 -4.38
N ASN A 167 -31.11 -13.20 -3.80
CA ASN A 167 -31.53 -14.15 -2.77
C ASN A 167 -32.61 -15.12 -3.27
N LYS A 168 -32.71 -15.37 -4.58
CA LYS A 168 -33.74 -16.27 -5.12
C LYS A 168 -33.58 -17.67 -4.53
N PRO A 169 -34.61 -18.27 -3.92
CA PRO A 169 -34.55 -19.66 -3.49
C PRO A 169 -34.63 -20.57 -4.72
N GLY A 170 -33.50 -21.20 -5.08
CA GLY A 170 -33.40 -22.15 -6.19
C GLY A 170 -32.45 -21.68 -7.30
N LYS A 171 -32.59 -22.25 -8.50
CA LYS A 171 -31.78 -21.86 -9.65
C LYS A 171 -32.31 -20.58 -10.28
N LEU A 172 -31.39 -19.74 -10.74
CA LEU A 172 -31.69 -18.61 -11.60
C LEU A 172 -32.04 -19.13 -13.00
N ASP A 173 -33.01 -18.48 -13.65
CA ASP A 173 -33.23 -18.65 -15.08
C ASP A 173 -32.21 -17.85 -15.91
N ASP A 174 -32.24 -17.99 -17.23
CA ASP A 174 -31.24 -17.39 -18.11
C ASP A 174 -31.25 -15.85 -18.05
N GLU A 175 -32.43 -15.22 -17.94
CA GLU A 175 -32.58 -13.77 -17.86
C GLU A 175 -32.05 -13.22 -16.53
N GLU A 176 -32.38 -13.89 -15.43
CA GLU A 176 -31.86 -13.58 -14.10
C GLU A 176 -30.34 -13.75 -14.03
N TRP A 177 -29.82 -14.74 -14.76
CA TRP A 177 -28.39 -14.99 -14.81
C TRP A 177 -27.64 -13.93 -15.59
N ASP A 178 -28.24 -13.40 -16.66
CA ASP A 178 -27.71 -12.25 -17.37
C ASP A 178 -27.65 -10.99 -16.51
N VAL A 179 -28.62 -10.81 -15.59
CA VAL A 179 -28.58 -9.73 -14.59
C VAL A 179 -27.48 -9.96 -13.56
N MET A 180 -27.35 -11.16 -12.99
CA MET A 180 -26.28 -11.43 -12.02
C MET A 180 -24.89 -11.19 -12.61
N LYS A 181 -24.66 -11.62 -13.86
CA LYS A 181 -23.38 -11.43 -14.56
C LYS A 181 -23.00 -9.97 -14.78
N GLN A 182 -23.90 -9.00 -14.53
CA GLN A 182 -23.57 -7.58 -14.60
C GLN A 182 -22.79 -7.07 -13.38
N HIS A 183 -22.77 -7.78 -12.25
CA HIS A 183 -22.13 -7.26 -11.03
C HIS A 183 -20.65 -6.84 -11.20
N PRO A 184 -19.79 -7.49 -12.02
CA PRO A 184 -18.41 -7.00 -12.21
C PRO A 184 -18.38 -5.64 -12.91
N LYS A 185 -19.29 -5.44 -13.89
CA LYS A 185 -19.43 -4.18 -14.61
C LYS A 185 -19.99 -3.07 -13.71
N ILE A 186 -20.98 -3.40 -12.88
CA ILE A 186 -21.52 -2.49 -11.87
C ILE A 186 -20.42 -2.07 -10.89
N ALA A 187 -19.60 -3.03 -10.41
CA ALA A 187 -18.47 -2.75 -9.55
C ALA A 187 -17.47 -1.77 -10.21
N MET A 188 -17.11 -2.01 -11.47
CA MET A 188 -16.24 -1.10 -12.23
C MET A 188 -16.83 0.32 -12.32
N ASP A 189 -18.12 0.44 -12.62
CA ASP A 189 -18.81 1.73 -12.73
C ASP A 189 -18.87 2.47 -11.37
N LEU A 190 -19.09 1.75 -10.27
CA LEU A 190 -19.05 2.29 -8.91
C LEU A 190 -17.66 2.81 -8.55
N LEU A 191 -16.62 2.04 -8.85
CA LEU A 191 -15.23 2.40 -8.54
C LEU A 191 -14.68 3.44 -9.52
N ARG A 192 -15.38 3.76 -10.61
CA ARG A 192 -14.93 4.73 -11.62
C ARG A 192 -14.61 6.10 -11.02
N THR A 193 -15.34 6.50 -9.98
CA THR A 193 -15.18 7.78 -9.29
C THR A 193 -13.96 7.86 -8.37
N LEU A 194 -13.23 6.74 -8.20
CA LEU A 194 -12.09 6.60 -7.31
C LEU A 194 -10.82 6.35 -8.16
N PRO A 195 -10.04 7.40 -8.49
CA PRO A 195 -8.83 7.27 -9.30
C PRO A 195 -7.80 6.31 -8.68
N SER A 196 -7.76 6.24 -7.35
CA SER A 196 -6.91 5.29 -6.60
C SER A 196 -7.21 3.82 -6.90
N PHE A 197 -8.36 3.52 -7.50
CA PHE A 197 -8.77 2.18 -7.89
C PHE A 197 -8.72 1.94 -9.39
N ASP A 198 -8.09 2.81 -10.18
CA ASP A 198 -7.97 2.63 -11.63
C ASP A 198 -7.35 1.28 -12.02
N GLU A 199 -6.31 0.84 -11.30
CA GLU A 199 -5.61 -0.42 -11.54
C GLU A 199 -6.49 -1.66 -11.29
N ILE A 200 -7.37 -1.61 -10.27
CA ILE A 200 -8.14 -2.78 -9.84
C ILE A 200 -9.43 -2.98 -10.65
N LYS A 201 -9.88 -1.95 -11.38
CA LYS A 201 -11.13 -1.98 -12.16
C LYS A 201 -11.14 -3.13 -13.17
N GLU A 202 -10.05 -3.30 -13.91
CA GLU A 202 -9.93 -4.39 -14.88
C GLU A 202 -9.90 -5.76 -14.20
N TRP A 203 -9.21 -5.88 -13.06
CA TRP A 203 -9.13 -7.13 -12.31
C TRP A 203 -10.51 -7.55 -11.79
N ILE A 204 -11.29 -6.59 -11.30
CA ILE A 204 -12.66 -6.81 -10.85
C ILE A 204 -13.57 -7.14 -12.03
N LEU A 205 -13.40 -6.52 -13.20
CA LEU A 205 -14.23 -6.81 -14.37
C LEU A 205 -14.08 -8.28 -14.85
N TYR A 206 -12.89 -8.85 -14.71
CA TYR A 206 -12.52 -10.17 -15.25
C TYR A 206 -12.30 -11.26 -14.18
N HIS A 207 -12.93 -11.14 -13.01
CA HIS A 207 -12.72 -12.11 -11.92
C HIS A 207 -13.49 -13.43 -12.05
N HIS A 208 -14.42 -13.55 -13.02
CA HIS A 208 -15.17 -14.77 -13.35
C HIS A 208 -14.63 -15.48 -14.60
#